data_AF-A0A258D7W3-F1
#
_entry.id   AF-A0A258D7W3-F1
#
_cell.length_a   1.000
_cell.length_b   1.000
_cell.length_c   1.000
_cell.angle_alpha   90.00
_cell.angle_beta   90.00
_cell.angle_gamma   90.00
#
_symmetry.space_group_name_H-M   'P 1'
#
loop_
_entity.id
_entity.type
_entity.pdbx_description
1 polymer ?
#
loop_
_entity_poly.entity_id
_entity_poly.type
_entity_poly.pdbx_seq_one_letter_code
_entity_poly.pdbx_strand_id
1 'polypeptide(L)'
;MAPIAAPANDAPTLGWDTVFAVTTDELTDAIKRRGSSPKSMKTAPSGLINLVVTADFGDWEVIPGGDGGIVNFALPMTNLVGNYVLKGVPGTVACADALAVIGIKLNVAPHIGPAYGVDGKQLPPADAGTTRHALTPRSTTNDPLDPVAIINTVDFRTPLSDPQAHGVVKQAIGDWCNDNLGDFEHVFAFIDLNDQMATGAWAFCKPHTMSYAYVDRVDKKSGFLAVLCMTSADSVPNQQVDGFAVPPGCGAGLLIRSKRFLVDMVQPGLLKMWPNLKATDLEIASDDKILKMKAGTSVLLPDVTDKNGNGPYSPKLLIFELQILGTELQITTHTEVEVSPGVYGTNTSVNWYTITLGSNAKGEQTLVYTQSRLPSNTQGNRTDSGVAIVAGLLKAIIVVLGVLAIVLTDG
;
A
#
# COMPACT_ATOMS: atom_id res chain seq x y z
N MET A 1 -13.37 -30.26 -15.23
CA MET A 1 -12.54 -29.08 -14.95
C MET A 1 -13.42 -28.09 -14.21
N ALA A 2 -13.10 -27.78 -12.95
CA ALA A 2 -13.74 -26.66 -12.26
C ALA A 2 -13.32 -25.35 -12.97
N PRO A 3 -14.21 -24.34 -13.04
CA PRO A 3 -13.80 -23.06 -13.59
C PRO A 3 -12.65 -22.51 -12.76
N ILE A 4 -11.55 -22.20 -13.43
CA ILE A 4 -10.47 -21.40 -12.87
C ILE A 4 -11.14 -20.07 -12.50
N ALA A 5 -11.22 -19.75 -11.21
CA ALA A 5 -11.66 -18.44 -10.76
C ALA A 5 -10.83 -17.39 -11.50
N ALA A 6 -11.48 -16.34 -12.01
CA ALA A 6 -10.77 -15.21 -12.63
C ALA A 6 -9.62 -14.80 -11.69
N PRO A 7 -8.41 -14.51 -12.21
CA PRO A 7 -7.31 -14.11 -11.36
C PRO A 7 -7.78 -12.93 -10.51
N ALA A 8 -7.59 -13.03 -9.19
CA ALA A 8 -7.67 -11.85 -8.35
C ALA A 8 -6.69 -10.85 -8.96
N ASN A 9 -7.16 -9.67 -9.35
CA ASN A 9 -6.28 -8.67 -9.95
C ASN A 9 -5.18 -8.35 -8.93
N ASP A 10 -3.92 -8.57 -9.31
CA ASP A 10 -2.76 -8.15 -8.52
C ASP A 10 -2.90 -6.65 -8.20
N ALA A 11 -2.70 -6.26 -6.95
CA ALA A 11 -2.68 -4.86 -6.52
C ALA A 11 -1.22 -4.40 -6.32
N PRO A 12 -0.53 -3.90 -7.38
CA PRO A 12 0.85 -3.45 -7.26
C PRO A 12 0.97 -2.18 -6.42
N THR A 13 2.11 -2.02 -5.74
CA THR A 13 2.47 -0.76 -5.07
C THR A 13 2.98 0.32 -6.03
N LEU A 14 3.05 0.02 -7.33
CA LEU A 14 3.57 0.91 -8.37
C LEU A 14 4.97 1.47 -8.07
N GLY A 15 5.80 0.65 -7.41
CA GLY A 15 7.18 0.98 -7.04
C GLY A 15 7.37 1.47 -5.61
N TRP A 16 6.30 1.88 -4.92
CA TRP A 16 6.38 2.29 -3.51
C TRP A 16 6.67 1.09 -2.62
N ASP A 17 7.38 1.27 -1.50
CA ASP A 17 7.70 0.15 -0.59
C ASP A 17 6.46 -0.32 0.18
N THR A 18 5.67 0.64 0.69
CA THR A 18 4.39 0.39 1.34
C THR A 18 3.34 1.42 0.90
N VAL A 19 2.07 0.99 0.86
CA VAL A 19 0.92 1.86 0.55
C VAL A 19 -0.18 1.60 1.56
N PHE A 20 -0.64 2.65 2.23
CA PHE A 20 -1.78 2.62 3.14
C PHE A 20 -2.95 3.31 2.45
N ALA A 21 -4.03 2.60 2.17
CA ALA A 21 -5.17 3.14 1.44
C ALA A 21 -6.46 3.06 2.28
N VAL A 22 -7.31 4.08 2.16
CA VAL A 22 -8.66 4.13 2.77
C VAL A 22 -9.69 4.50 1.70
N THR A 23 -10.92 4.03 1.86
CA THR A 23 -12.01 4.40 0.94
C THR A 23 -12.45 5.85 1.14
N THR A 24 -12.99 6.46 0.08
CA THR A 24 -13.59 7.80 0.14
C THR A 24 -14.76 7.88 1.12
N ASP A 25 -15.47 6.77 1.33
CA ASP A 25 -16.60 6.69 2.26
C ASP A 25 -16.11 6.82 3.71
N GLU A 26 -15.09 6.04 4.11
CA GLU A 26 -14.46 6.13 5.43
C GLU A 26 -13.88 7.52 5.68
N LEU A 27 -13.29 8.13 4.65
CA LEU A 27 -12.74 9.47 4.73
C LEU A 27 -13.83 10.54 4.90
N THR A 28 -14.92 10.44 4.14
CA THR A 28 -16.07 11.36 4.26
C THR A 28 -16.72 11.24 5.63
N ASP A 29 -16.89 10.02 6.15
CA ASP A 29 -17.41 9.79 7.50
C ASP A 29 -16.48 10.36 8.57
N ALA A 30 -15.16 10.27 8.38
CA ALA A 30 -14.20 10.87 9.29
C ALA A 30 -14.28 12.42 9.29
N ILE A 31 -14.43 13.04 8.12
CA ILE A 31 -14.62 14.50 8.00
C ILE A 31 -15.90 14.93 8.74
N LYS A 32 -17.02 14.26 8.48
CA LYS A 32 -18.32 14.52 9.12
C LYS A 32 -18.24 14.37 10.64
N ARG A 33 -17.69 13.25 11.11
CA ARG A 33 -17.54 12.96 12.55
C ARG A 33 -16.68 14.00 13.26
N ARG A 34 -15.64 14.51 12.60
CA ARG A 34 -14.77 15.56 13.15
C ARG A 34 -15.38 16.95 13.04
N GLY A 35 -16.33 17.16 12.13
CA GLY A 35 -16.92 18.47 11.87
C GLY A 35 -15.89 19.49 11.37
N SER A 36 -14.83 19.03 10.69
CA SER A 36 -13.67 19.85 10.31
C SER A 36 -13.91 20.72 9.08
N SER A 37 -15.01 20.52 8.34
CA SER A 37 -15.39 21.38 7.21
C SER A 37 -15.89 22.74 7.68
N PRO A 38 -15.58 23.83 6.94
CA PRO A 38 -16.17 25.13 7.17
C PRO A 38 -17.70 25.06 7.17
N LYS A 39 -18.36 25.83 8.05
CA LYS A 39 -19.83 25.81 8.20
C LYS A 39 -20.55 26.86 7.37
N SER A 40 -19.85 27.89 6.93
CA SER A 40 -20.40 28.97 6.12
C SER A 40 -19.29 29.65 5.32
N MET A 41 -19.65 30.34 4.26
CA MET A 41 -18.77 31.24 3.53
C MET A 41 -19.28 32.67 3.56
N LYS A 42 -18.34 33.61 3.46
CA LYS A 42 -18.60 35.01 3.15
C LYS A 42 -17.44 35.57 2.34
N THR A 43 -17.71 36.04 1.13
CA THR A 43 -16.67 36.63 0.28
C THR A 43 -16.38 38.07 0.67
N ALA A 44 -15.16 38.54 0.43
CA ALA A 44 -14.91 39.97 0.36
C ALA A 44 -15.64 40.57 -0.85
N PRO A 45 -15.94 41.89 -0.85
CA PRO A 45 -16.45 42.56 -2.04
C PRO A 45 -15.46 42.38 -3.19
N SER A 46 -15.90 41.77 -4.30
CA SER A 46 -15.03 41.50 -5.45
C SER A 46 -15.64 41.96 -6.78
N GLY A 47 -14.75 42.16 -7.76
CA GLY A 47 -15.10 42.56 -9.13
C GLY A 47 -15.69 43.97 -9.26
N LEU A 48 -16.13 44.30 -10.49
CA LEU A 48 -16.66 45.63 -10.84
C LEU A 48 -18.01 45.97 -10.18
N ILE A 49 -18.69 44.96 -9.61
CA ILE A 49 -20.01 45.10 -8.99
C ILE A 49 -19.95 44.97 -7.47
N ASN A 50 -18.76 44.91 -6.85
CA ASN A 50 -18.58 44.72 -5.41
C ASN A 50 -19.45 43.59 -4.84
N LEU A 51 -19.47 42.43 -5.51
CA LEU A 51 -20.30 41.30 -5.13
C LEU A 51 -19.80 40.72 -3.80
N VAL A 52 -20.72 40.55 -2.86
CA VAL A 52 -20.51 39.84 -1.59
C VAL A 52 -21.45 38.65 -1.56
N VAL A 53 -20.92 37.43 -1.54
CA VAL A 53 -21.71 36.20 -1.46
C VAL A 53 -21.58 35.59 -0.07
N THR A 54 -22.70 35.17 0.51
CA THR A 54 -22.78 34.34 1.71
C THR A 54 -23.50 33.04 1.40
N ALA A 55 -23.12 31.94 2.04
CA ALA A 55 -23.86 30.67 2.00
C ALA A 55 -23.54 29.82 3.24
N ASP A 56 -24.44 28.91 3.59
CA ASP A 56 -24.24 27.90 4.63
C ASP A 56 -23.77 26.59 3.98
N PHE A 57 -22.67 26.02 4.47
CA PHE A 57 -22.17 24.74 3.98
C PHE A 57 -22.81 23.56 4.71
N GLY A 58 -23.12 22.51 3.95
CA GLY A 58 -23.24 21.16 4.50
C GLY A 58 -21.86 20.56 4.78
N ASP A 59 -21.83 19.30 5.22
CA ASP A 59 -20.56 18.60 5.36
C ASP A 59 -19.94 18.34 3.99
N TRP A 60 -18.62 18.54 3.88
CA TRP A 60 -17.91 18.29 2.62
C TRP A 60 -17.69 16.79 2.44
N GLU A 61 -17.78 16.34 1.20
CA GLU A 61 -17.69 14.91 0.86
C GLU A 61 -16.61 14.69 -0.19
N VAL A 62 -15.79 13.65 -0.02
CA VAL A 62 -14.82 13.25 -1.04
C VAL A 62 -15.55 12.49 -2.13
N ILE A 63 -15.39 12.93 -3.38
CA ILE A 63 -16.13 12.36 -4.52
C ILE A 63 -15.20 11.92 -5.66
N PRO A 64 -15.66 11.02 -6.54
CA PRO A 64 -14.92 10.58 -7.72
C PRO A 64 -14.44 11.69 -8.66
N GLY A 65 -13.48 11.33 -9.51
CA GLY A 65 -12.93 12.18 -10.58
C GLY A 65 -11.65 12.93 -10.24
N GLY A 66 -11.05 12.64 -9.08
CA GLY A 66 -9.66 13.02 -8.79
C GLY A 66 -8.67 12.07 -9.46
N ASP A 67 -7.38 12.43 -9.45
CA ASP A 67 -6.28 11.57 -9.89
C ASP A 67 -4.96 12.05 -9.30
N GLY A 68 -4.09 11.12 -8.90
CA GLY A 68 -2.78 11.40 -8.33
C GLY A 68 -2.88 12.37 -7.14
N GLY A 69 -2.30 13.56 -7.28
CA GLY A 69 -2.31 14.57 -6.22
C GLY A 69 -3.60 15.38 -6.06
N ILE A 70 -4.61 15.20 -6.93
CA ILE A 70 -5.86 15.97 -6.89
C ILE A 70 -6.97 15.14 -6.26
N VAL A 71 -7.58 15.68 -5.21
CA VAL A 71 -8.74 15.09 -4.52
C VAL A 71 -9.94 16.00 -4.76
N ASN A 72 -11.05 15.43 -5.24
CA ASN A 72 -12.28 16.18 -5.47
C ASN A 72 -13.19 16.15 -4.23
N PHE A 73 -13.78 17.31 -3.95
CA PHE A 73 -14.74 17.51 -2.88
C PHE A 73 -16.05 18.06 -3.42
N ALA A 74 -17.15 17.52 -2.93
CA ALA A 74 -18.49 18.08 -3.02
C ALA A 74 -18.74 19.00 -1.82
N LEU A 75 -19.20 20.22 -2.11
CA LEU A 75 -19.49 21.28 -1.15
C LEU A 75 -20.98 21.62 -1.26
N PRO A 76 -21.86 20.93 -0.51
CA PRO A 76 -23.27 21.27 -0.46
C PRO A 76 -23.45 22.67 0.15
N MET A 77 -24.26 23.51 -0.48
CA MET A 77 -24.53 24.88 -0.03
C MET A 77 -26.02 25.16 0.01
N THR A 78 -26.45 25.86 1.05
CA THR A 78 -27.81 26.37 1.19
C THR A 78 -27.79 27.85 1.52
N ASN A 79 -28.94 28.52 1.38
CA ASN A 79 -29.11 29.94 1.71
C ASN A 79 -28.07 30.86 1.02
N LEU A 80 -27.72 30.56 -0.22
CA LEU A 80 -26.77 31.36 -0.97
C LEU A 80 -27.42 32.71 -1.30
N VAL A 81 -26.78 33.81 -0.88
CA VAL A 81 -27.22 35.18 -1.15
C VAL A 81 -26.01 35.99 -1.61
N GLY A 82 -26.12 36.62 -2.77
CA GLY A 82 -25.16 37.56 -3.30
C GLY A 82 -25.73 38.98 -3.30
N ASN A 83 -25.05 39.93 -2.68
CA ASN A 83 -25.38 41.35 -2.74
C ASN A 83 -24.37 42.08 -3.63
N TYR A 84 -24.85 42.87 -4.58
CA TYR A 84 -23.98 43.60 -5.51
C TYR A 84 -24.46 45.05 -5.71
N VAL A 85 -23.57 45.90 -6.21
CA VAL A 85 -23.86 47.27 -6.60
C VAL A 85 -23.44 47.46 -8.05
N LEU A 86 -24.42 47.57 -8.96
CA LEU A 86 -24.16 47.82 -10.38
C LEU A 86 -24.51 49.27 -10.71
N LYS A 87 -23.52 50.07 -11.09
CA LYS A 87 -23.69 51.50 -11.42
C LYS A 87 -24.41 52.30 -10.30
N GLY A 88 -24.11 51.97 -9.04
CA GLY A 88 -24.71 52.61 -7.87
C GLY A 88 -26.09 52.07 -7.48
N VAL A 89 -26.64 51.10 -8.23
CA VAL A 89 -27.92 50.45 -7.90
C VAL A 89 -27.64 49.15 -7.15
N PRO A 90 -28.15 48.97 -5.92
CA PRO A 90 -28.02 47.72 -5.21
C PRO A 90 -28.90 46.64 -5.85
N GLY A 91 -28.37 45.42 -5.93
CA GLY A 91 -29.07 44.24 -6.41
C GLY A 91 -28.76 43.03 -5.53
N THR A 92 -29.61 42.03 -5.61
CA THR A 92 -29.48 40.79 -4.86
C THR A 92 -29.73 39.60 -5.77
N VAL A 93 -28.93 38.55 -5.59
CA VAL A 93 -29.17 37.22 -6.15
C VAL A 93 -29.30 36.22 -5.01
N ALA A 94 -30.20 35.25 -5.14
CA ALA A 94 -30.37 34.18 -4.17
C ALA A 94 -30.48 32.81 -4.85
N CYS A 95 -30.02 31.77 -4.14
CA CYS A 95 -30.19 30.37 -4.50
C CYS A 95 -30.38 29.54 -3.22
N ALA A 96 -31.44 28.74 -3.16
CA ALA A 96 -31.77 27.96 -1.97
C ALA A 96 -30.89 26.71 -1.78
N ASP A 97 -30.48 26.09 -2.89
CA ASP A 97 -29.69 24.85 -2.91
C ASP A 97 -28.71 24.86 -4.09
N ALA A 98 -27.43 24.72 -3.78
CA ALA A 98 -26.35 24.64 -4.75
C ALA A 98 -25.32 23.59 -4.31
N LEU A 99 -24.62 23.01 -5.28
CA LEU A 99 -23.49 22.12 -5.06
C LEU A 99 -22.27 22.63 -5.82
N ALA A 100 -21.20 22.97 -5.12
CA ALA A 100 -19.90 23.18 -5.75
C ALA A 100 -19.09 21.89 -5.72
N VAL A 101 -18.36 21.60 -6.80
CA VAL A 101 -17.34 20.57 -6.84
C VAL A 101 -15.99 21.24 -7.04
N ILE A 102 -15.07 20.99 -6.13
CA ILE A 102 -13.70 21.53 -6.18
C ILE A 102 -12.68 20.42 -6.21
N GLY A 103 -11.58 20.62 -6.93
CA GLY A 103 -10.37 19.82 -6.81
C GLY A 103 -9.35 20.55 -5.94
N ILE A 104 -8.77 19.86 -4.95
CA ILE A 104 -7.69 20.42 -4.12
C ILE A 104 -6.48 19.48 -4.13
N LYS A 105 -5.31 20.04 -3.83
CA LYS A 105 -4.13 19.26 -3.47
C LYS A 105 -3.97 19.23 -1.95
N LEU A 106 -3.33 18.18 -1.45
CA LEU A 106 -2.93 18.06 -0.06
C LEU A 106 -1.45 18.44 0.12
N ASN A 107 -1.11 18.83 1.35
CA ASN A 107 0.22 19.18 1.78
C ASN A 107 0.66 18.28 2.95
N VAL A 108 1.95 17.94 2.95
CA VAL A 108 2.59 17.19 4.03
C VAL A 108 3.51 18.17 4.75
N ALA A 109 3.26 18.38 6.03
CA ALA A 109 4.10 19.27 6.83
C ALA A 109 4.37 18.67 8.22
N PRO A 110 5.50 19.03 8.86
CA PRO A 110 5.74 18.69 10.25
C PRO A 110 4.56 19.12 11.13
N HIS A 111 4.07 18.21 11.97
CA HIS A 111 2.97 18.45 12.90
C HIS A 111 3.52 18.87 14.25
N ILE A 112 2.95 19.94 14.81
CA ILE A 112 3.31 20.43 16.14
C ILE A 112 2.08 20.30 17.05
N GLY A 113 2.26 19.63 18.19
CA GLY A 113 1.23 19.47 19.21
C GLY A 113 0.64 18.06 19.26
N PRO A 114 -0.46 17.87 20.01
CA PRO A 114 -1.08 16.56 20.14
C PRO A 114 -1.67 16.11 18.81
N ALA A 115 -1.54 14.82 18.49
CA ALA A 115 -2.18 14.17 17.36
C ALA A 115 -3.20 13.16 17.88
N TYR A 116 -4.33 13.02 17.20
CA TYR A 116 -5.41 12.16 17.65
C TYR A 116 -5.82 11.19 16.53
N GLY A 117 -5.98 9.92 16.87
CA GLY A 117 -6.49 8.91 15.95
C GLY A 117 -7.97 9.11 15.64
N VAL A 118 -8.51 8.33 14.70
CA VAL A 118 -9.94 8.39 14.31
C VAL A 118 -10.90 8.07 15.47
N ASP A 119 -10.43 7.35 16.48
CA ASP A 119 -11.17 7.02 17.71
C ASP A 119 -11.12 8.13 18.78
N GLY A 120 -10.50 9.28 18.45
CA GLY A 120 -10.36 10.41 19.36
C GLY A 120 -9.26 10.22 20.41
N LYS A 121 -8.57 9.09 20.45
CA LYS A 121 -7.45 8.88 21.38
C LYS A 121 -6.21 9.58 20.88
N GLN A 122 -5.46 10.15 21.81
CA GLN A 122 -4.18 10.76 21.50
C GLN A 122 -3.22 9.68 21.01
N LEU A 123 -2.58 9.93 19.87
CA LEU A 123 -1.50 9.09 19.36
C LEU A 123 -0.26 9.24 20.25
N PRO A 124 0.54 8.18 20.44
CA PRO A 124 1.80 8.29 21.16
C PRO A 124 2.70 9.35 20.51
N PRO A 125 3.62 9.99 21.25
CA PRO A 125 4.59 10.88 20.64
C PRO A 125 5.43 10.13 19.60
N ALA A 126 5.99 10.87 18.64
CA ALA A 126 6.91 10.31 17.66
C ALA A 126 8.16 9.74 18.38
N ASP A 127 8.67 8.61 17.89
CA ASP A 127 9.90 7.99 18.41
C ASP A 127 11.09 8.96 18.27
N ALA A 128 12.11 8.79 19.10
CA ALA A 128 13.35 9.57 18.97
C ALA A 128 13.98 9.35 17.57
N GLY A 129 14.38 10.46 16.91
CA GLY A 129 14.92 10.44 15.54
C GLY A 129 13.85 10.35 14.45
N THR A 130 12.60 10.66 14.79
CA THR A 130 11.47 10.75 13.86
C THR A 130 10.73 12.07 14.03
N THR A 131 10.18 12.57 12.94
CA THR A 131 9.34 13.76 12.91
C THR A 131 7.94 13.38 12.47
N ARG A 132 6.94 13.68 13.30
CA ARG A 132 5.53 13.51 12.91
C ARG A 132 5.16 14.55 11.88
N HIS A 133 4.52 14.10 10.82
CA HIS A 133 3.94 14.93 9.77
C HIS A 133 2.42 14.73 9.73
N ALA A 134 1.72 15.76 9.26
CA ALA A 134 0.29 15.74 9.00
C ALA A 134 0.05 15.96 7.50
N LEU A 135 -0.84 15.13 6.93
CA LEU A 135 -1.40 15.33 5.60
C LEU A 135 -2.67 16.18 5.74
N THR A 136 -2.65 17.40 5.19
CA THR A 136 -3.70 18.43 5.34
C THR A 136 -4.04 19.06 3.99
N PRO A 137 -5.16 19.79 3.82
CA PRO A 137 -5.38 20.58 2.62
C PRO A 137 -4.22 21.54 2.36
N ARG A 138 -3.80 21.67 1.10
CA ARG A 138 -2.82 22.69 0.72
C ARG A 138 -3.51 24.05 0.69
N SER A 139 -3.34 24.86 1.74
CA SER A 139 -4.02 26.15 1.90
C SER A 139 -3.31 27.35 1.25
N THR A 140 -2.10 27.18 0.72
CA THR A 140 -1.35 28.27 0.06
C THR A 140 -0.62 27.78 -1.18
N THR A 141 -0.39 28.69 -2.13
CA THR A 141 0.43 28.47 -3.33
C THR A 141 1.06 29.79 -3.76
N ASN A 142 2.26 29.73 -4.33
CA ASN A 142 2.90 30.88 -4.98
C ASN A 142 2.84 30.76 -6.52
N ASP A 143 2.29 29.67 -7.05
CA ASP A 143 2.17 29.44 -8.48
C ASP A 143 0.74 29.77 -8.94
N PRO A 144 0.53 30.83 -9.74
CA PRO A 144 -0.79 31.21 -10.23
C PRO A 144 -1.39 30.18 -11.20
N LEU A 145 -0.59 29.27 -11.76
CA LEU A 145 -1.07 28.18 -12.62
C LEU A 145 -1.45 26.93 -11.81
N ASP A 146 -1.16 26.92 -10.51
CA ASP A 146 -1.48 25.83 -9.59
C ASP A 146 -2.22 26.37 -8.35
N PRO A 147 -3.51 26.77 -8.52
CA PRO A 147 -4.30 27.37 -7.45
C PRO A 147 -4.50 26.42 -6.26
N VAL A 148 -4.89 26.99 -5.12
CA VAL A 148 -5.21 26.24 -3.90
C VAL A 148 -6.42 25.33 -4.13
N ALA A 149 -7.44 25.84 -4.81
CA ALA A 149 -8.64 25.10 -5.19
C ALA A 149 -9.03 25.37 -6.65
N ILE A 150 -9.41 24.31 -7.36
CA ILE A 150 -9.91 24.34 -8.73
C ILE A 150 -11.43 24.13 -8.69
N ILE A 151 -12.22 25.10 -9.16
CA ILE A 151 -13.67 24.91 -9.31
C ILE A 151 -13.96 24.06 -10.55
N ASN A 152 -14.34 22.81 -10.36
CA ASN A 152 -14.75 21.92 -11.44
C ASN A 152 -16.15 22.31 -11.92
N THR A 153 -17.11 22.34 -11.01
CA THR A 153 -18.51 22.68 -11.30
C THR A 153 -19.15 23.46 -10.15
N VAL A 154 -20.18 24.24 -10.48
CA VAL A 154 -21.15 24.76 -9.52
C VAL A 154 -22.52 24.49 -10.13
N ASP A 155 -23.29 23.63 -9.47
CA ASP A 155 -24.63 23.24 -9.87
C ASP A 155 -25.65 23.96 -9.00
N PHE A 156 -26.35 24.93 -9.58
CA PHE A 156 -27.44 25.65 -8.91
C PHE A 156 -28.72 24.82 -9.04
N ARG A 157 -28.85 23.82 -8.16
CA ARG A 157 -29.99 22.88 -8.13
C ARG A 157 -31.32 23.59 -7.98
N THR A 158 -31.33 24.72 -7.27
CA THR A 158 -32.38 25.73 -7.37
C THR A 158 -31.91 26.87 -8.29
N PRO A 159 -32.71 27.30 -9.29
CA PRO A 159 -32.34 28.43 -10.14
C PRO A 159 -32.00 29.68 -9.34
N LEU A 160 -30.97 30.40 -9.78
CA LEU A 160 -30.66 31.73 -9.25
C LEU A 160 -31.84 32.67 -9.51
N SER A 161 -32.17 33.51 -8.52
CA SER A 161 -33.19 34.56 -8.69
C SER A 161 -32.84 35.55 -9.81
N ASP A 162 -31.54 35.69 -10.10
CA ASP A 162 -31.00 36.41 -11.26
C ASP A 162 -30.07 35.46 -12.05
N PRO A 163 -30.55 34.89 -13.17
CA PRO A 163 -29.74 33.98 -13.99
C PRO A 163 -28.47 34.61 -14.58
N GLN A 164 -28.42 35.94 -14.74
CA GLN A 164 -27.23 36.61 -15.29
C GLN A 164 -26.07 36.65 -14.27
N ALA A 165 -26.36 36.45 -12.99
CA ALA A 165 -25.35 36.44 -11.94
C ALA A 165 -24.55 35.11 -11.86
N HIS A 166 -24.87 34.12 -12.68
CA HIS A 166 -24.26 32.79 -12.65
C HIS A 166 -22.73 32.81 -12.66
N GLY A 167 -22.13 33.52 -13.62
CA GLY A 167 -20.67 33.58 -13.77
C GLY A 167 -19.96 34.27 -12.60
N VAL A 168 -20.53 35.37 -12.10
CA VAL A 168 -19.93 36.16 -11.00
C VAL A 168 -20.06 35.45 -9.65
N VAL A 169 -21.17 34.74 -9.40
CA VAL A 169 -21.33 33.91 -8.18
C VAL A 169 -20.36 32.73 -8.22
N LYS A 170 -20.22 32.06 -9.37
CA LYS A 170 -19.23 30.98 -9.53
C LYS A 170 -17.80 31.46 -9.26
N GLN A 171 -17.43 32.63 -9.78
CA GLN A 171 -16.13 33.24 -9.52
C GLN A 171 -15.94 33.53 -8.02
N ALA A 172 -16.93 34.14 -7.36
CA ALA A 172 -16.85 34.47 -5.94
C ALA A 172 -16.67 33.23 -5.04
N ILE A 173 -17.34 32.11 -5.37
CA ILE A 173 -17.12 30.81 -4.68
C ILE A 173 -15.67 30.34 -4.88
N GLY A 174 -15.16 30.43 -6.12
CA GLY A 174 -13.78 30.07 -6.44
C GLY A 174 -12.74 30.90 -5.68
N ASP A 175 -12.94 32.21 -5.64
CA ASP A 175 -12.08 33.14 -4.89
C ASP A 175 -12.09 32.79 -3.40
N TRP A 176 -13.28 32.58 -2.82
CA TRP A 176 -13.40 32.19 -1.41
C TRP A 176 -12.67 30.89 -1.10
N CYS A 177 -12.82 29.86 -1.93
CA CYS A 177 -12.11 28.59 -1.74
C CYS A 177 -10.59 28.77 -1.81
N ASN A 178 -10.07 29.64 -2.67
CA ASN A 178 -8.63 29.88 -2.77
C ASN A 178 -8.09 30.66 -1.56
N ASP A 179 -8.90 31.57 -1.00
CA ASP A 179 -8.50 32.42 0.13
C ASP A 179 -8.70 31.75 1.50
N ASN A 180 -9.64 30.79 1.62
CA ASN A 180 -10.12 30.28 2.92
C ASN A 180 -10.00 28.76 3.07
N LEU A 181 -9.29 28.05 2.18
CA LEU A 181 -9.13 26.58 2.34
C LEU A 181 -8.42 26.21 3.66
N GLY A 182 -7.68 27.15 4.26
CA GLY A 182 -7.09 26.99 5.60
C GLY A 182 -8.12 26.73 6.70
N ASP A 183 -9.37 27.15 6.53
CA ASP A 183 -10.46 26.90 7.50
C ASP A 183 -10.93 25.43 7.46
N PHE A 184 -10.54 24.65 6.44
CA PHE A 184 -10.77 23.21 6.40
C PHE A 184 -9.69 22.49 7.20
N GLU A 185 -9.82 22.49 8.52
CA GLU A 185 -8.83 21.96 9.47
C GLU A 185 -8.87 20.41 9.60
N HIS A 186 -9.01 19.69 8.49
CA HIS A 186 -8.97 18.23 8.50
C HIS A 186 -7.54 17.70 8.35
N VAL A 187 -7.18 16.72 9.19
CA VAL A 187 -5.94 15.93 9.01
C VAL A 187 -6.30 14.57 8.46
N PHE A 188 -5.88 14.30 7.22
CA PHE A 188 -6.15 13.06 6.48
C PHE A 188 -5.31 11.89 6.99
N ALA A 189 -4.07 12.16 7.40
CA ALA A 189 -3.17 11.17 7.95
C ALA A 189 -2.13 11.83 8.86
N PHE A 190 -1.74 11.12 9.91
CA PHE A 190 -0.48 11.36 10.61
C PHE A 190 0.52 10.28 10.21
N ILE A 191 1.76 10.69 9.98
CA ILE A 191 2.84 9.78 9.64
C ILE A 191 4.12 10.21 10.35
N ASP A 192 4.77 9.24 11.00
CA ASP A 192 6.08 9.47 11.60
C ASP A 192 7.12 9.12 10.56
N LEU A 193 7.83 10.14 10.07
CA LEU A 193 8.93 9.97 9.13
C LEU A 193 10.22 9.92 9.92
N ASN A 194 11.03 8.91 9.66
CA ASN A 194 12.37 8.89 10.21
C ASN A 194 13.26 9.91 9.51
N ASP A 195 14.17 10.50 10.27
CA ASP A 195 15.20 11.38 9.71
C ASP A 195 16.18 10.61 8.81
N GLN A 196 16.26 9.28 8.96
CA GLN A 196 17.12 8.36 8.23
C GLN A 196 16.42 7.00 8.04
N MET A 197 16.89 6.18 7.10
CA MET A 197 16.41 4.79 6.98
C MET A 197 16.59 4.03 8.31
N ALA A 198 15.52 3.37 8.77
CA ALA A 198 15.61 2.53 9.96
C ALA A 198 16.50 1.30 9.74
N THR A 199 16.91 0.69 10.84
CA THR A 199 17.61 -0.60 10.87
C THR A 199 16.91 -1.57 11.81
N GLY A 200 17.16 -2.87 11.64
CA GLY A 200 16.54 -3.93 12.44
C GLY A 200 15.30 -4.58 11.80
N ALA A 201 14.67 -5.50 12.53
CA ALA A 201 13.65 -6.42 11.99
C ALA A 201 12.38 -5.74 11.46
N TRP A 202 12.06 -4.54 11.95
CA TRP A 202 10.86 -3.77 11.57
C TRP A 202 11.22 -2.48 10.83
N ALA A 203 12.46 -2.36 10.34
CA ALA A 203 12.91 -1.18 9.61
C ALA A 203 12.06 -0.89 8.37
N PHE A 204 11.62 -1.93 7.67
CA PHE A 204 10.79 -1.82 6.47
C PHE A 204 9.38 -1.26 6.74
N CYS A 205 8.96 -1.15 8.01
CA CYS A 205 7.70 -0.51 8.39
C CYS A 205 7.88 0.97 8.75
N LYS A 206 9.11 1.50 8.76
CA LYS A 206 9.41 2.87 9.18
C LYS A 206 9.78 3.73 7.97
N PRO A 207 8.84 4.56 7.46
CA PRO A 207 9.08 5.36 6.27
C PRO A 207 10.06 6.51 6.55
N HIS A 208 10.85 6.86 5.54
CA HIS A 208 11.67 8.09 5.54
C HIS A 208 11.17 9.11 4.52
N THR A 209 10.45 8.65 3.48
CA THR A 209 9.82 9.51 2.48
C THR A 209 8.36 9.13 2.32
N MET A 210 7.50 10.12 2.13
CA MET A 210 6.09 9.90 1.83
C MET A 210 5.57 10.76 0.68
N SER A 211 4.52 10.27 0.05
CA SER A 211 3.61 11.02 -0.83
C SER A 211 2.19 10.52 -0.59
N TYR A 212 1.20 11.04 -1.31
CA TYR A 212 -0.18 10.55 -1.26
C TYR A 212 -0.72 10.41 -2.66
N ALA A 213 -1.72 9.57 -2.91
CA ALA A 213 -2.42 9.58 -4.18
C ALA A 213 -3.90 9.28 -4.00
N TYR A 214 -4.69 9.88 -4.87
CA TYR A 214 -6.09 9.53 -5.07
C TYR A 214 -6.23 8.68 -6.33
N VAL A 215 -7.13 7.70 -6.28
CA VAL A 215 -7.57 6.96 -7.47
C VAL A 215 -9.05 6.65 -7.38
N ASP A 216 -9.77 6.75 -8.50
CA ASP A 216 -11.12 6.21 -8.59
C ASP A 216 -11.08 4.67 -8.63
N ARG A 217 -12.09 4.03 -8.04
CA ARG A 217 -12.33 2.61 -8.29
C ARG A 217 -12.75 2.40 -9.74
N VAL A 218 -12.63 1.16 -10.21
CA VAL A 218 -13.01 0.77 -11.58
C VAL A 218 -14.47 1.13 -11.90
N ASP A 219 -15.38 1.09 -10.93
CA ASP A 219 -16.79 1.44 -11.12
C ASP A 219 -17.06 2.96 -11.11
N LYS A 220 -16.05 3.77 -10.77
CA LYS A 220 -16.11 5.24 -10.64
C LYS A 220 -17.18 5.77 -9.69
N LYS A 221 -17.64 4.94 -8.76
CA LYS A 221 -18.63 5.34 -7.74
C LYS A 221 -18.00 5.79 -6.44
N SER A 222 -16.78 5.34 -6.19
CA SER A 222 -15.96 5.69 -5.02
C SER A 222 -14.49 5.68 -5.44
N GLY A 223 -13.61 6.08 -4.54
CA GLY A 223 -12.17 6.05 -4.75
C GLY A 223 -11.40 5.63 -3.50
N PHE A 224 -10.09 5.74 -3.60
CA PHE A 224 -9.17 5.59 -2.48
C PHE A 224 -8.32 6.83 -2.33
N LEU A 225 -8.09 7.25 -1.10
CA LEU A 225 -6.95 8.09 -0.76
C LEU A 225 -5.88 7.20 -0.14
N ALA A 226 -4.66 7.28 -0.65
CA ALA A 226 -3.56 6.47 -0.21
C ALA A 226 -2.37 7.31 0.25
N VAL A 227 -1.71 6.87 1.32
CA VAL A 227 -0.38 7.33 1.75
C VAL A 227 0.65 6.36 1.19
N LEU A 228 1.60 6.90 0.45
CA LEU A 228 2.63 6.19 -0.30
C LEU A 228 3.97 6.37 0.40
N CYS A 229 4.67 5.30 0.72
CA CYS A 229 5.83 5.34 1.60
C CYS A 229 7.03 4.62 0.99
N MET A 230 8.20 5.28 1.08
CA MET A 230 9.49 4.62 0.89
C MET A 230 10.13 4.36 2.24
N THR A 231 10.62 3.14 2.41
CA THR A 231 11.34 2.67 3.60
C THR A 231 12.78 2.26 3.24
N SER A 232 13.09 2.20 1.95
CA SER A 232 14.39 1.84 1.38
C SER A 232 15.02 2.97 0.57
N ALA A 233 16.27 2.79 0.16
CA ALA A 233 17.01 3.77 -0.65
C ALA A 233 16.62 3.77 -2.14
N ASP A 234 15.61 2.99 -2.54
CA ASP A 234 15.14 2.95 -3.93
C ASP A 234 14.58 4.35 -4.34
N SER A 235 14.57 4.65 -5.65
CA SER A 235 14.06 5.92 -6.16
C SER A 235 12.58 6.10 -5.86
N VAL A 236 12.18 7.33 -5.50
CA VAL A 236 10.77 7.69 -5.28
C VAL A 236 9.98 7.56 -6.60
N PRO A 237 8.92 6.73 -6.64
CA PRO A 237 8.09 6.56 -7.83
C PRO A 237 7.13 7.74 -8.07
N ASN A 238 6.35 7.64 -9.15
CA ASN A 238 5.27 8.57 -9.42
C ASN A 238 4.16 8.50 -8.34
N GLN A 239 3.46 9.62 -8.18
CA GLN A 239 2.35 9.79 -7.25
C GLN A 239 1.09 9.08 -7.74
N GLN A 240 1.08 7.75 -7.68
CA GLN A 240 0.00 6.90 -8.18
C GLN A 240 -0.26 5.73 -7.22
N VAL A 241 -1.50 5.26 -7.20
CA VAL A 241 -1.94 4.09 -6.44
C VAL A 241 -2.85 3.24 -7.32
N ASP A 242 -2.81 1.92 -7.09
CA ASP A 242 -3.61 0.97 -7.85
C ASP A 242 -5.09 0.98 -7.42
N GLY A 243 -6.00 0.84 -8.40
CA GLY A 243 -7.45 0.79 -8.19
C GLY A 243 -7.97 -0.45 -7.46
N PHE A 244 -7.08 -1.37 -7.07
CA PHE A 244 -7.35 -2.54 -6.23
C PHE A 244 -6.63 -2.49 -4.87
N ALA A 245 -6.08 -1.34 -4.47
CA ALA A 245 -5.34 -1.20 -3.21
C ALA A 245 -6.15 -1.52 -1.94
N VAL A 246 -7.47 -1.31 -1.98
CA VAL A 246 -8.40 -1.77 -0.93
C VAL A 246 -9.25 -2.92 -1.48
N PRO A 247 -9.16 -4.13 -0.89
CA PRO A 247 -9.99 -5.26 -1.29
C PRO A 247 -11.49 -4.99 -1.17
N PRO A 248 -12.35 -5.58 -2.02
CA PRO A 248 -13.80 -5.45 -1.90
C PRO A 248 -14.32 -5.86 -0.52
N GLY A 249 -15.18 -5.03 0.07
CA GLY A 249 -15.75 -5.26 1.41
C GLY A 249 -14.91 -4.71 2.57
N CYS A 250 -13.71 -4.19 2.31
CA CYS A 250 -12.86 -3.54 3.31
C CYS A 250 -12.96 -2.01 3.20
N GLY A 251 -12.78 -1.32 4.33
CA GLY A 251 -12.66 0.14 4.39
C GLY A 251 -11.22 0.67 4.22
N ALA A 252 -10.22 -0.21 4.37
CA ALA A 252 -8.81 0.12 4.27
C ALA A 252 -7.97 -1.06 3.77
N GLY A 253 -6.77 -0.77 3.28
CA GLY A 253 -5.79 -1.74 2.79
C GLY A 253 -4.35 -1.32 3.08
N LEU A 254 -3.48 -2.32 3.25
CA LEU A 254 -2.02 -2.15 3.31
C LEU A 254 -1.40 -3.01 2.22
N LEU A 255 -0.68 -2.38 1.30
CA LEU A 255 0.14 -3.05 0.31
C LEU A 255 1.61 -2.99 0.71
N ILE A 256 2.31 -4.10 0.53
CA ILE A 256 3.76 -4.21 0.71
C ILE A 256 4.36 -4.65 -0.62
N ARG A 257 5.39 -3.94 -1.11
CA ARG A 257 6.06 -4.29 -2.36
C ARG A 257 6.62 -5.71 -2.28
N SER A 258 6.50 -6.47 -3.37
CA SER A 258 7.02 -7.84 -3.46
C SER A 258 8.48 -7.96 -2.98
N LYS A 259 9.36 -7.03 -3.40
CA LYS A 259 10.74 -6.94 -2.92
C LYS A 259 10.84 -6.86 -1.39
N ARG A 260 10.05 -6.00 -0.76
CA ARG A 260 10.03 -5.82 0.71
C ARG A 260 9.51 -7.07 1.41
N PHE A 261 8.43 -7.66 0.89
CA PHE A 261 7.92 -8.94 1.41
C PHE A 261 9.00 -10.04 1.36
N LEU A 262 9.70 -10.19 0.22
CA LEU A 262 10.72 -11.21 0.04
C LEU A 262 11.97 -10.97 0.93
N VAL A 263 12.45 -9.74 1.00
CA VAL A 263 13.69 -9.39 1.72
C VAL A 263 13.47 -9.24 3.22
N ASP A 264 12.36 -8.64 3.63
CA ASP A 264 12.14 -8.23 5.01
C ASP A 264 11.26 -9.22 5.80
N MET A 265 10.46 -10.06 5.11
CA MET A 265 9.63 -11.08 5.77
C MET A 265 10.09 -12.51 5.47
N VAL A 266 10.31 -12.86 4.20
CA VAL A 266 10.64 -14.23 3.79
C VAL A 266 12.10 -14.58 4.10
N GLN A 267 13.04 -13.77 3.64
CA GLN A 267 14.47 -14.04 3.79
C GLN A 267 14.91 -14.25 5.26
N PRO A 268 14.48 -13.46 6.25
CA PRO A 268 14.82 -13.72 7.65
C PRO A 268 14.31 -15.06 8.16
N GLY A 269 13.15 -15.52 7.67
CA GLY A 269 12.63 -16.86 7.97
C GLY A 269 13.53 -17.97 7.40
N LEU A 270 13.98 -17.81 6.15
CA LEU A 270 14.91 -18.76 5.51
C LEU A 270 16.24 -18.86 6.26
N LEU A 271 16.81 -17.72 6.69
CA LEU A 271 18.08 -17.69 7.42
C LEU A 271 17.98 -18.35 8.80
N LYS A 272 16.79 -18.35 9.41
CA LYS A 272 16.53 -19.11 10.66
C LYS A 272 16.40 -20.62 10.38
N MET A 273 15.71 -20.98 9.30
CA MET A 273 15.48 -22.37 8.91
C MET A 273 16.76 -23.06 8.44
N TRP A 274 17.66 -22.35 7.75
CA TRP A 274 18.94 -22.87 7.26
C TRP A 274 20.10 -22.06 7.84
N PRO A 275 20.67 -22.46 9.00
CA PRO A 275 21.67 -21.68 9.73
C PRO A 275 22.96 -21.37 8.96
N ASN A 276 23.29 -22.19 7.95
CA ASN A 276 24.46 -21.99 7.11
C ASN A 276 24.19 -21.12 5.87
N LEU A 277 22.93 -20.79 5.58
CA LEU A 277 22.58 -19.84 4.53
C LEU A 277 22.87 -18.43 5.04
N LYS A 278 23.54 -17.61 4.23
CA LYS A 278 23.80 -16.21 4.55
C LYS A 278 22.94 -15.32 3.68
N ALA A 279 22.64 -14.11 4.17
CA ALA A 279 21.93 -13.11 3.38
C ALA A 279 22.64 -12.79 2.05
N THR A 280 23.98 -12.85 2.04
CA THR A 280 24.81 -12.60 0.85
C THR A 280 24.73 -13.69 -0.21
N ASP A 281 24.22 -14.86 0.14
CA ASP A 281 24.03 -16.01 -0.76
C ASP A 281 22.75 -15.89 -1.58
N LEU A 282 21.84 -15.00 -1.17
CA LEU A 282 20.57 -14.74 -1.83
C LEU A 282 20.64 -13.46 -2.67
N GLU A 283 19.78 -13.40 -3.68
CA GLU A 283 19.54 -12.22 -4.50
C GLU A 283 18.07 -12.14 -4.93
N ILE A 284 17.60 -10.91 -5.13
CA ILE A 284 16.30 -10.63 -5.73
C ILE A 284 16.48 -10.48 -7.25
N ALA A 285 15.63 -11.12 -8.04
CA ALA A 285 15.62 -10.94 -9.48
C ALA A 285 15.16 -9.53 -9.87
N SER A 286 15.47 -9.11 -11.10
CA SER A 286 15.17 -7.76 -11.58
C SER A 286 13.68 -7.40 -11.64
N ASP A 287 12.79 -8.38 -11.57
CA ASP A 287 11.34 -8.18 -11.54
C ASP A 287 10.77 -8.05 -10.12
N ASP A 288 11.63 -8.08 -9.09
CA ASP A 288 11.28 -8.01 -7.67
C ASP A 288 10.32 -9.09 -7.15
N LYS A 289 10.05 -10.14 -7.95
CA LYS A 289 9.10 -11.21 -7.62
C LYS A 289 9.78 -12.54 -7.29
N ILE A 290 11.10 -12.62 -7.44
CA ILE A 290 11.85 -13.85 -7.21
C ILE A 290 12.99 -13.58 -6.22
N LEU A 291 13.02 -14.34 -5.13
CA LEU A 291 14.16 -14.47 -4.23
C LEU A 291 14.86 -15.80 -4.53
N LYS A 292 16.13 -15.77 -4.90
CA LYS A 292 16.87 -16.98 -5.27
C LYS A 292 18.27 -17.00 -4.70
N MET A 293 18.84 -18.20 -4.64
CA MET A 293 20.25 -18.37 -4.31
C MET A 293 21.11 -18.04 -5.53
N LYS A 294 22.26 -17.39 -5.30
CA LYS A 294 23.21 -17.03 -6.35
C LYS A 294 23.77 -18.28 -7.03
N ALA A 295 24.03 -18.16 -8.33
CA ALA A 295 24.59 -19.24 -9.12
C ALA A 295 25.95 -19.69 -8.55
N GLY A 296 26.14 -21.00 -8.41
CA GLY A 296 27.36 -21.60 -7.88
C GLY A 296 27.48 -21.64 -6.36
N THR A 297 26.51 -21.07 -5.63
CA THR A 297 26.48 -21.20 -4.16
C THR A 297 26.03 -22.60 -3.74
N SER A 298 26.63 -23.10 -2.66
CA SER A 298 26.26 -24.36 -2.01
C SER A 298 26.13 -24.12 -0.51
N VAL A 299 25.01 -24.52 0.07
CA VAL A 299 24.73 -24.36 1.50
C VAL A 299 24.58 -25.73 2.14
N LEU A 300 25.35 -25.98 3.21
CA LEU A 300 25.19 -27.19 4.00
C LEU A 300 23.89 -27.11 4.80
N LEU A 301 22.99 -28.07 4.59
CA LEU A 301 21.77 -28.22 5.37
C LEU A 301 22.06 -29.01 6.66
N PRO A 302 21.17 -28.95 7.67
CA PRO A 302 21.30 -29.79 8.86
C PRO A 302 21.43 -31.27 8.50
N ASP A 303 22.21 -32.00 9.29
CA ASP A 303 22.38 -33.43 9.11
C ASP A 303 21.04 -34.17 9.22
N VAL A 304 20.85 -35.16 8.35
CA VAL A 304 19.67 -36.02 8.34
C VAL A 304 20.06 -37.47 8.57
N THR A 305 19.20 -38.21 9.25
CA THR A 305 19.28 -39.68 9.34
C THR A 305 18.27 -40.29 8.40
N ASP A 306 18.60 -41.44 7.83
CA ASP A 306 17.65 -42.23 7.05
C ASP A 306 16.53 -42.79 7.97
N LYS A 307 15.47 -43.35 7.37
CA LYS A 307 14.33 -43.94 8.11
C LYS A 307 14.71 -45.14 9.00
N ASN A 308 15.90 -45.71 8.81
CA ASN A 308 16.43 -46.84 9.59
C ASN A 308 17.42 -46.36 10.68
N GLY A 309 17.66 -45.05 10.80
CA GLY A 309 18.62 -44.48 11.74
C GLY A 309 20.07 -44.48 11.24
N ASN A 310 20.34 -44.84 9.97
CA ASN A 310 21.67 -44.71 9.39
C ASN A 310 21.98 -43.24 9.10
N GLY A 311 23.24 -42.85 9.28
CA GLY A 311 23.71 -41.47 9.14
C GLY A 311 24.77 -41.12 10.18
N PRO A 312 25.11 -39.82 10.35
CA PRO A 312 24.47 -38.66 9.71
C PRO A 312 24.84 -38.53 8.23
N TYR A 313 23.89 -38.05 7.42
CA TYR A 313 24.16 -37.57 6.07
C TYR A 313 24.08 -36.04 6.07
N SER A 314 25.01 -35.38 5.37
CA SER A 314 25.11 -33.92 5.34
C SER A 314 24.66 -33.36 3.98
N PRO A 315 23.35 -33.12 3.80
CA PRO A 315 22.80 -32.63 2.54
C PRO A 315 23.27 -31.21 2.22
N LYS A 316 23.36 -30.89 0.93
CA LYS A 316 23.68 -29.58 0.39
C LYS A 316 22.50 -29.04 -0.40
N LEU A 317 22.10 -27.81 -0.12
CA LEU A 317 21.21 -27.02 -0.97
C LEU A 317 22.04 -26.38 -2.07
N LEU A 318 21.70 -26.68 -3.32
CA LEU A 318 22.41 -26.23 -4.52
C LEU A 318 21.58 -25.26 -5.37
N ILE A 319 20.25 -25.34 -5.28
CA ILE A 319 19.32 -24.39 -5.89
C ILE A 319 18.25 -24.07 -4.87
N PHE A 320 17.95 -22.79 -4.72
CA PHE A 320 16.75 -22.29 -4.05
C PHE A 320 16.19 -21.13 -4.86
N GLU A 321 14.89 -21.17 -5.10
CA GLU A 321 14.14 -20.10 -5.73
C GLU A 321 12.74 -20.04 -5.11
N LEU A 322 12.33 -18.86 -4.68
CA LEU A 322 10.96 -18.56 -4.27
C LEU A 322 10.42 -17.46 -5.18
N GLN A 323 9.31 -17.75 -5.85
CA GLN A 323 8.65 -16.87 -6.80
C GLN A 323 7.22 -16.55 -6.37
N ILE A 324 6.83 -15.28 -6.48
CA ILE A 324 5.44 -14.84 -6.30
C ILE A 324 4.69 -14.96 -7.63
N LEU A 325 3.63 -15.77 -7.65
CA LEU A 325 2.77 -16.03 -8.80
C LEU A 325 1.32 -15.67 -8.43
N GLY A 326 0.96 -14.39 -8.59
CA GLY A 326 -0.32 -13.86 -8.16
C GLY A 326 -0.52 -14.08 -6.66
N THR A 327 -1.51 -14.90 -6.30
CA THR A 327 -1.82 -15.25 -4.91
C THR A 327 -1.02 -16.44 -4.36
N GLU A 328 -0.19 -17.09 -5.17
CA GLU A 328 0.61 -18.24 -4.77
C GLU A 328 2.10 -17.91 -4.66
N LEU A 329 2.79 -18.63 -3.80
CA LEU A 329 4.24 -18.71 -3.73
C LEU A 329 4.67 -20.06 -4.28
N GLN A 330 5.56 -20.06 -5.27
CA GLN A 330 6.22 -21.26 -5.76
C GLN A 330 7.64 -21.33 -5.20
N ILE A 331 8.02 -22.50 -4.65
CA ILE A 331 9.35 -22.73 -4.11
C ILE A 331 9.98 -23.90 -4.87
N THR A 332 11.10 -23.64 -5.52
CA THR A 332 11.91 -24.64 -6.21
C THR A 332 13.21 -24.83 -5.44
N THR A 333 13.53 -26.06 -5.08
CA THR A 333 14.80 -26.41 -4.44
C THR A 333 15.46 -27.60 -5.11
N HIS A 334 16.80 -27.59 -5.15
CA HIS A 334 17.61 -28.74 -5.52
C HIS A 334 18.58 -29.05 -4.39
N THR A 335 18.52 -30.29 -3.89
CA THR A 335 19.40 -30.78 -2.84
C THR A 335 20.20 -31.99 -3.31
N GLU A 336 21.45 -32.07 -2.88
CA GLU A 336 22.34 -33.20 -3.11
C GLU A 336 22.85 -33.73 -1.78
N VAL A 337 22.98 -35.05 -1.64
CA VAL A 337 23.54 -35.68 -0.45
C VAL A 337 24.45 -36.84 -0.84
N GLU A 338 25.67 -36.85 -0.33
CA GLU A 338 26.60 -37.95 -0.56
C GLU A 338 26.21 -39.14 0.33
N VAL A 339 25.83 -40.26 -0.29
CA VAL A 339 25.43 -41.48 0.45
C VAL A 339 26.59 -42.46 0.61
N SER A 340 27.61 -42.32 -0.23
CA SER A 340 28.85 -43.09 -0.27
C SER A 340 29.86 -42.26 -1.08
N PRO A 341 31.18 -42.42 -0.85
CA PRO A 341 32.20 -41.68 -1.59
C PRO A 341 31.94 -41.67 -3.11
N GLY A 342 31.68 -40.48 -3.65
CA GLY A 342 31.43 -40.24 -5.07
C GLY A 342 30.06 -40.71 -5.60
N VAL A 343 29.12 -41.06 -4.74
CA VAL A 343 27.72 -41.41 -5.07
C VAL A 343 26.77 -40.50 -4.31
N TYR A 344 25.95 -39.78 -5.05
CA TYR A 344 25.07 -38.75 -4.52
C TYR A 344 23.60 -39.05 -4.85
N GLY A 345 22.73 -38.89 -3.85
CA GLY A 345 21.30 -38.76 -4.07
C GLY A 345 20.95 -37.32 -4.40
N THR A 346 20.07 -37.10 -5.38
CA THR A 346 19.60 -35.75 -5.75
C THR A 346 18.08 -35.67 -5.66
N ASN A 347 17.56 -34.55 -5.16
CA ASN A 347 16.13 -34.27 -5.13
C ASN A 347 15.90 -32.85 -5.65
N THR A 348 15.02 -32.71 -6.64
CA THR A 348 14.43 -31.43 -7.03
C THR A 348 12.99 -31.41 -6.58
N SER A 349 12.62 -30.45 -5.75
CA SER A 349 11.24 -30.28 -5.28
C SER A 349 10.68 -28.94 -5.70
N VAL A 350 9.43 -28.95 -6.16
CA VAL A 350 8.62 -27.76 -6.41
C VAL A 350 7.40 -27.83 -5.49
N ASN A 351 7.24 -26.80 -4.65
CA ASN A 351 6.14 -26.66 -3.71
C ASN A 351 5.35 -25.39 -4.00
N TRP A 352 4.05 -25.38 -3.67
CA TRP A 352 3.17 -24.24 -3.88
C TRP A 352 2.41 -23.93 -2.60
N TYR A 353 2.41 -22.66 -2.20
CA TYR A 353 1.78 -22.17 -0.98
C TYR A 353 0.92 -20.93 -1.27
N THR A 354 -0.08 -20.72 -0.41
CA THR A 354 -0.82 -19.46 -0.27
C THR A 354 -0.63 -18.95 1.14
N ILE A 355 -0.71 -17.64 1.34
CA ILE A 355 -0.66 -17.04 2.68
C ILE A 355 -2.09 -16.84 3.15
N THR A 356 -2.42 -17.36 4.33
CA THR A 356 -3.73 -17.23 4.96
C THR A 356 -3.58 -16.65 6.38
N LEU A 357 -4.68 -16.14 6.92
CA LEU A 357 -4.75 -15.79 8.34
C LEU A 357 -5.00 -17.07 9.15
N GLY A 358 -4.16 -17.31 10.15
CA GLY A 358 -4.32 -18.38 11.11
C GLY A 358 -4.03 -17.90 12.52
N SER A 359 -3.71 -18.84 13.41
CA SER A 359 -3.33 -18.55 14.79
C SER A 359 -2.05 -19.29 15.15
N ASN A 360 -1.18 -18.65 15.93
CA ASN A 360 0.02 -19.29 16.46
C ASN A 360 -0.32 -20.21 17.65
N ALA A 361 0.69 -20.87 18.23
CA ALA A 361 0.51 -21.76 19.39
C ALA A 361 -0.10 -21.10 20.64
N LYS A 362 -0.11 -19.76 20.71
CA LYS A 362 -0.72 -18.98 21.80
C LYS A 362 -2.13 -18.50 21.47
N GLY A 363 -2.66 -18.84 20.29
CA GLY A 363 -3.96 -18.37 19.81
C GLY A 363 -3.96 -16.94 19.25
N GLU A 364 -2.79 -16.32 19.11
CA GLU A 364 -2.66 -14.98 18.52
C GLU A 364 -2.73 -15.07 17.00
N GLN A 365 -3.38 -14.10 16.34
CA GLN A 365 -3.49 -14.08 14.89
C GLN A 365 -2.12 -13.96 14.22
N THR A 366 -1.87 -14.75 13.19
CA THR A 366 -0.62 -14.74 12.42
C THR A 366 -0.87 -15.05 10.94
N LEU A 367 0.15 -14.85 10.12
CA LEU A 367 0.19 -15.34 8.74
C LEU A 367 0.66 -16.80 8.74
N VAL A 368 -0.03 -17.65 7.99
CA VAL A 368 0.28 -19.08 7.85
C VAL A 368 0.46 -19.42 6.38
N TYR A 369 1.46 -20.25 6.07
CA TYR A 369 1.68 -20.76 4.72
C TYR A 369 0.89 -22.05 4.53
N THR A 370 -0.16 -22.00 3.71
CA THR A 370 -1.00 -23.17 3.42
C THR A 370 -0.63 -23.73 2.05
N GLN A 371 -0.26 -25.01 2.00
CA GLN A 371 0.04 -25.68 0.74
C GLN A 371 -1.18 -25.65 -0.19
N SER A 372 -1.01 -25.09 -1.38
CA SER A 372 -2.10 -24.89 -2.35
C SER A 372 -2.19 -25.99 -3.40
N ARG A 373 -1.09 -26.72 -3.64
CA ARG A 373 -1.00 -27.82 -4.62
C ARG A 373 -0.14 -28.95 -4.10
N LEU A 374 -0.36 -30.16 -4.60
CA LEU A 374 0.52 -31.30 -4.34
C LEU A 374 1.95 -30.98 -4.79
N PRO A 375 3.00 -31.31 -4.01
CA PRO A 375 4.38 -31.07 -4.41
C PRO A 375 4.76 -31.92 -5.62
N SER A 376 5.68 -31.40 -6.43
CA SER A 376 6.36 -32.20 -7.45
C SER A 376 7.76 -32.50 -6.97
N ASN A 377 8.14 -33.78 -6.94
CA ASN A 377 9.47 -34.22 -6.54
C ASN A 377 10.08 -35.08 -7.63
N THR A 378 11.26 -34.69 -8.09
CA THR A 378 12.08 -35.46 -9.03
C THR A 378 13.32 -35.92 -8.29
N GLN A 379 13.35 -37.22 -8.01
CA GLN A 379 14.47 -37.89 -7.36
C GLN A 379 15.42 -38.46 -8.42
N GLY A 380 16.71 -38.40 -8.13
CA GLY A 380 17.74 -38.93 -9.00
C GLY A 380 19.00 -39.27 -8.24
N ASN A 381 20.05 -39.52 -9.01
CA ASN A 381 21.38 -39.74 -8.49
C ASN A 381 22.43 -39.11 -9.41
N ARG A 382 23.59 -38.82 -8.83
CA ARG A 382 24.80 -38.40 -9.53
C ARG A 382 25.96 -39.25 -9.04
N THR A 383 26.87 -39.59 -9.94
CA THR A 383 28.12 -40.27 -9.60
C THR A 383 29.30 -39.47 -10.11
N ASP A 384 30.38 -39.44 -9.35
CA ASP A 384 31.65 -38.96 -9.84
C ASP A 384 32.20 -39.92 -10.91
N SER A 385 33.04 -39.39 -11.80
CA SER A 385 33.64 -40.18 -12.88
C SER A 385 34.45 -41.35 -12.32
N GLY A 386 34.18 -42.57 -12.80
CA GLY A 386 34.86 -43.79 -12.36
C GLY A 386 34.23 -44.53 -11.18
N VAL A 387 33.11 -44.05 -10.63
CA VAL A 387 32.40 -44.72 -9.53
C VAL A 387 31.24 -45.57 -10.06
N ALA A 388 31.19 -46.85 -9.66
CA ALA A 388 30.11 -47.77 -10.02
C ALA A 388 29.04 -47.85 -8.93
N ILE A 389 27.76 -47.81 -9.32
CA ILE A 389 26.63 -47.92 -8.38
C ILE A 389 26.35 -49.39 -8.07
N VAL A 390 26.43 -49.77 -6.80
CA VAL A 390 25.96 -51.07 -6.31
C VAL A 390 24.47 -50.97 -5.96
N ALA A 391 23.66 -51.98 -6.28
CA ALA A 391 22.21 -51.96 -6.08
C ALA A 391 21.74 -51.61 -4.64
N GLY A 392 22.57 -51.88 -3.62
CA GLY A 392 22.30 -51.47 -2.23
C GLY A 392 22.32 -49.96 -2.01
N LEU A 393 23.14 -49.21 -2.76
CA LEU A 393 23.26 -47.75 -2.65
C LEU A 393 22.03 -47.03 -3.20
N LEU A 394 21.37 -47.59 -4.22
CA LEU A 394 20.11 -47.03 -4.75
C LEU A 394 19.00 -47.04 -3.70
N LYS A 395 18.96 -48.06 -2.82
CA LYS A 395 17.99 -48.11 -1.72
C LYS A 395 18.29 -47.04 -0.66
N ALA A 396 19.57 -46.82 -0.32
CA ALA A 396 19.96 -45.77 0.62
C ALA A 396 19.59 -44.37 0.09
N ILE A 397 19.80 -44.12 -1.21
CA ILE A 397 19.41 -42.86 -1.88
C ILE A 397 17.92 -42.57 -1.70
N ILE A 398 17.03 -43.53 -2.02
CA ILE A 398 15.58 -43.32 -1.93
C ILE A 398 15.14 -42.99 -0.50
N VAL A 399 15.76 -43.60 0.52
CA VAL A 399 15.40 -43.37 1.93
C VAL A 399 15.81 -41.98 2.38
N VAL A 400 17.02 -41.52 2.04
CA VAL A 400 17.51 -40.17 2.41
C VAL A 400 16.74 -39.09 1.65
N LEU A 401 16.42 -39.29 0.36
CA LEU A 401 15.64 -38.33 -0.43
C LEU A 401 14.20 -38.16 0.08
N GLY A 402 13.63 -39.17 0.74
CA GLY A 402 12.32 -39.08 1.38
C GLY A 402 12.28 -38.15 2.61
N VAL A 403 13.43 -37.81 3.19
CA VAL A 403 13.57 -36.89 4.34
C VAL A 403 13.81 -35.44 3.89
N LEU A 404 14.32 -35.25 2.66
CA LEU A 404 14.68 -33.94 2.10
C LEU A 404 13.51 -33.14 1.51
N ALA A 405 12.26 -33.53 1.79
CA ALA A 405 11.09 -32.74 1.41
C ALA A 405 11.07 -31.46 2.26
N ILE A 406 11.61 -30.37 1.70
CA ILE A 406 11.61 -29.06 2.34
C ILE A 406 10.19 -28.53 2.33
N VAL A 407 9.57 -28.52 3.51
CA VAL A 407 8.29 -27.85 3.75
C VAL A 407 8.59 -26.56 4.50
N LEU A 408 8.03 -25.44 4.04
CA LEU A 408 7.85 -24.30 4.93
C LEU A 408 6.76 -24.70 5.91
N THR A 409 7.13 -25.35 7.01
CA THR A 409 6.23 -25.52 8.15
C THR A 409 6.41 -24.33 9.08
N ASP A 410 5.29 -23.88 9.63
CA ASP A 410 5.13 -22.73 10.53
C ASP A 410 6.39 -22.28 11.27
N GLY A 411 6.72 -20.99 11.09
CA GLY A 411 7.70 -20.27 11.91
C GLY A 411 7.13 -19.84 13.26
#